data_AF-A0A7S4K091-F1
#
_entry.id   AF-A0A7S4K091-F1
#
_cell.length_a   1.000
_cell.length_b   1.000
_cell.length_c   1.000
_cell.angle_alpha   90.00
_cell.angle_beta   90.00
_cell.angle_gamma   90.00
#
_symmetry.space_group_name_H-M   'P 1'
#
loop_
_entity.id
_entity.type
_entity.pdbx_description
1 polymer ?
#
loop_
_entity_poly.entity_id
_entity_poly.type
_entity_poly.pdbx_seq_one_letter_code
_entity_poly.pdbx_strand_id
1 'polypeptide(L)'
;MKPVLIMKQTKLEGEKQQLAAREKRLRGDKKQLGVRERHLRVRERQLRDKKAKLREEMKEKKQAAFTWTESEARLDGMGFCKEEKYFRLDCSYLRGTNVNSGEHLLLYCRKAFLEQFRFLQEQVLEHGALGWIQGSPGTGKTTTTLSFCMKLDRNEWSFKCIRLKARSN
;
A
#
# COMPACT_ATOMS: atom_id res chain seq x y z
N MET A 1 -61.69 -49.89 24.05
CA MET A 1 -60.91 -49.65 22.81
C MET A 1 -61.14 -48.30 22.12
N LYS A 2 -62.35 -47.68 22.19
CA LYS A 2 -62.64 -46.39 21.51
C LYS A 2 -61.84 -45.13 21.96
N PRO A 3 -61.44 -44.92 23.23
CA PRO A 3 -60.82 -43.65 23.64
C PRO A 3 -59.38 -43.45 23.14
N VAL A 4 -58.62 -44.53 22.97
CA VAL A 4 -57.23 -44.48 22.49
C VAL A 4 -57.15 -44.08 21.01
N LEU A 5 -58.14 -44.48 20.20
CA LEU A 5 -58.25 -44.08 18.80
C LEU A 5 -58.53 -42.57 18.66
N ILE A 6 -59.44 -42.04 19.49
CA ILE A 6 -59.78 -40.61 19.51
C ILE A 6 -58.57 -39.76 19.89
N MET A 7 -57.80 -40.17 20.92
CA MET A 7 -56.57 -39.48 21.32
C MET A 7 -55.48 -39.48 20.24
N LYS A 8 -55.32 -40.58 19.49
CA LYS A 8 -54.38 -40.65 18.38
C LYS A 8 -54.80 -39.73 17.23
N GLN A 9 -56.09 -39.64 16.98
CA GLN A 9 -56.66 -38.84 15.89
C GLN A 9 -56.54 -37.34 16.19
N THR A 10 -56.86 -36.90 17.41
CA THR A 10 -56.68 -35.50 17.84
C THR A 10 -55.22 -35.07 17.86
N LYS A 11 -54.31 -35.95 18.27
CA LYS A 11 -52.86 -35.67 18.21
C LYS A 11 -52.38 -35.47 16.77
N LEU A 12 -52.81 -36.33 15.84
CA LEU A 12 -52.47 -36.21 14.42
C LEU A 12 -52.98 -34.90 13.80
N GLU A 13 -54.16 -34.48 14.22
CA GLU A 13 -54.80 -33.24 13.76
C GLU A 13 -54.04 -32.00 14.26
N GLY A 14 -53.60 -32.02 15.51
CA GLY A 14 -52.72 -30.99 16.08
C GLY A 14 -51.37 -30.89 15.36
N GLU A 15 -50.74 -32.02 15.05
CA GLU A 15 -49.49 -32.06 14.27
C GLU A 15 -49.66 -31.51 12.86
N LYS A 16 -50.77 -31.83 12.18
CA LYS A 16 -51.11 -31.26 10.85
C LYS A 16 -51.28 -29.74 10.90
N GLN A 17 -51.97 -29.22 11.92
CA GLN A 17 -52.15 -27.77 12.09
C GLN A 17 -50.82 -27.06 12.37
N GLN A 18 -49.95 -27.65 13.19
CA GLN A 18 -48.61 -27.11 13.46
C GLN A 18 -47.74 -27.10 12.19
N LEU A 19 -47.78 -28.17 11.39
CA LEU A 19 -47.07 -28.25 10.11
C LEU A 19 -47.55 -27.18 9.13
N ALA A 20 -48.87 -26.98 9.00
CA ALA A 20 -49.44 -25.95 8.14
C ALA A 20 -49.03 -24.53 8.57
N ALA A 21 -49.02 -24.25 9.88
CA ALA A 21 -48.56 -22.97 10.41
C ALA A 21 -47.05 -22.74 10.13
N ARG A 22 -46.23 -23.78 10.30
CA ARG A 22 -44.79 -23.73 10.01
C ARG A 22 -44.51 -23.52 8.53
N GLU A 23 -45.25 -24.17 7.63
CA GLU A 23 -45.10 -24.00 6.19
C GLU A 23 -45.46 -22.57 5.75
N LYS A 24 -46.54 -22.00 6.31
CA LYS A 24 -46.94 -20.62 6.05
C LYS A 24 -45.86 -19.63 6.49
N ARG A 25 -45.24 -19.86 7.65
CA ARG A 25 -44.12 -19.04 8.16
C ARG A 25 -42.89 -19.13 7.24
N LEU A 26 -42.49 -20.34 6.86
CA LEU A 26 -41.37 -20.57 5.93
C LEU A 26 -41.59 -19.91 4.56
N ARG A 27 -42.83 -19.91 4.04
CA ARG A 27 -43.17 -19.17 2.82
C ARG A 27 -43.02 -17.67 2.99
N GLY A 28 -43.38 -17.13 4.16
CA GLY A 28 -43.16 -15.72 4.51
C GLY A 28 -41.68 -15.36 4.56
N ASP A 29 -40.87 -16.15 5.26
CA ASP A 29 -39.44 -15.94 5.41
C ASP A 29 -38.72 -16.03 4.06
N LYS A 30 -39.08 -17.00 3.21
CA LYS A 30 -38.54 -17.15 1.85
C LYS A 30 -38.82 -15.93 0.98
N LYS A 31 -40.02 -15.33 1.08
CA LYS A 31 -40.36 -14.09 0.38
C LYS A 31 -39.52 -12.92 0.87
N GLN A 32 -39.36 -12.75 2.18
CA GLN A 32 -38.53 -11.68 2.74
C GLN A 32 -37.06 -11.81 2.34
N LEU A 33 -36.51 -13.02 2.37
CA LEU A 33 -35.14 -13.30 1.92
C LEU A 33 -34.95 -12.91 0.46
N GLY A 34 -35.91 -13.25 -0.41
CA GLY A 34 -35.85 -12.85 -1.83
C GLY A 34 -35.84 -11.33 -2.03
N VAL A 35 -36.56 -10.56 -1.21
CA VAL A 35 -36.54 -9.09 -1.27
C VAL A 35 -35.19 -8.54 -0.79
N ARG A 36 -34.65 -9.08 0.32
CA ARG A 36 -33.33 -8.69 0.84
C ARG A 36 -32.21 -8.99 -0.15
N GLU A 37 -32.25 -10.14 -0.81
CA GLU A 37 -31.25 -10.52 -1.80
C GLU A 37 -31.24 -9.57 -3.00
N ARG A 38 -32.43 -9.18 -3.50
CA ARG A 38 -32.53 -8.17 -4.57
C ARG A 38 -31.95 -6.82 -4.15
N HIS A 39 -32.24 -6.36 -2.93
CA HIS A 39 -31.67 -5.13 -2.38
C HIS A 39 -30.14 -5.19 -2.29
N LEU A 40 -29.59 -6.30 -1.83
CA LEU A 40 -28.14 -6.49 -1.74
C LEU A 40 -27.49 -6.45 -3.11
N ARG A 41 -28.07 -7.10 -4.13
CA ARG A 41 -27.56 -7.05 -5.51
C ARG A 41 -27.51 -5.62 -6.08
N VAL A 42 -28.55 -4.83 -5.82
CA VAL A 42 -28.59 -3.41 -6.24
C VAL A 42 -27.50 -2.60 -5.53
N ARG A 43 -27.38 -2.75 -4.21
CA ARG A 43 -26.36 -2.04 -3.40
C ARG A 43 -24.94 -2.42 -3.84
N GLU A 44 -24.70 -3.69 -4.14
CA GLU A 44 -23.40 -4.18 -4.60
C GLU A 44 -23.05 -3.62 -5.98
N ARG A 45 -24.03 -3.50 -6.90
CA ARG A 45 -23.83 -2.81 -8.19
C ARG A 45 -23.49 -1.33 -7.97
N GLN A 46 -24.24 -0.62 -7.12
CA GLN A 46 -23.95 0.78 -6.81
C GLN A 46 -22.55 0.98 -6.21
N LEU A 47 -22.09 0.07 -5.34
CA LEU A 47 -20.75 0.10 -4.78
C LEU A 47 -19.68 -0.14 -5.85
N ARG A 48 -19.91 -1.07 -6.78
CA ARG A 48 -19.01 -1.30 -7.93
C ARG A 48 -18.89 -0.04 -8.79
N ASP A 49 -20.01 0.59 -9.12
CA ASP A 49 -20.04 1.80 -9.94
C ASP A 49 -19.35 2.98 -9.23
N LYS A 50 -19.61 3.15 -7.92
CA LYS A 50 -18.93 4.18 -7.11
C LYS A 50 -17.43 3.95 -7.02
N LYS A 51 -16.99 2.70 -6.87
CA LYS A 51 -15.57 2.33 -6.86
C LYS A 51 -14.91 2.58 -8.22
N ALA A 52 -15.62 2.35 -9.32
CA ALA A 52 -15.13 2.65 -10.67
C ALA A 52 -14.97 4.17 -10.88
N LYS A 53 -15.99 4.97 -10.53
CA LYS A 53 -15.90 6.44 -10.59
C LYS A 53 -14.74 7.00 -9.76
N LEU A 54 -14.58 6.54 -8.52
CA LEU A 54 -13.45 6.93 -7.67
C LEU A 54 -12.10 6.58 -8.28
N ARG A 55 -11.98 5.46 -9.00
CA ARG A 55 -10.73 5.08 -9.69
C ARG A 55 -10.43 6.01 -10.87
N GLU A 56 -11.44 6.38 -11.65
CA GLU A 56 -11.27 7.31 -12.78
C GLU A 56 -10.98 8.74 -12.28
N GLU A 57 -11.72 9.25 -11.29
CA GLU A 57 -11.41 10.55 -10.67
C GLU A 57 -9.98 10.60 -10.10
N MET A 58 -9.50 9.50 -9.52
CA MET A 58 -8.12 9.38 -9.03
C MET A 58 -7.08 9.30 -10.16
N LYS A 59 -7.43 8.74 -11.33
CA LYS A 59 -6.56 8.75 -12.51
C LYS A 59 -6.47 10.15 -13.12
N GLU A 60 -7.61 10.82 -13.30
CA GLU A 60 -7.67 12.20 -13.80
C GLU A 60 -6.92 13.16 -12.89
N LYS A 61 -7.12 13.06 -11.56
CA LYS A 61 -6.34 13.83 -10.58
C LYS A 61 -4.86 13.49 -10.58
N LYS A 62 -4.48 12.23 -10.80
CA LYS A 62 -3.06 11.83 -10.93
C LYS A 62 -2.40 12.40 -12.18
N GLN A 63 -3.12 12.47 -13.29
CA GLN A 63 -2.61 13.06 -14.53
C GLN A 63 -2.57 14.60 -14.46
N ALA A 64 -3.50 15.23 -13.74
CA ALA A 64 -3.56 16.68 -13.60
C ALA A 64 -2.60 17.26 -12.54
N ALA A 65 -2.15 16.48 -11.54
CA ALA A 65 -1.50 17.04 -10.34
C ALA A 65 0.02 16.84 -10.25
N PHE A 66 0.67 16.07 -11.13
CA PHE A 66 2.10 15.80 -11.00
C PHE A 66 2.84 15.94 -12.32
N THR A 67 3.43 17.12 -12.53
CA THR A 67 4.38 17.36 -13.61
C THR A 67 5.62 16.51 -13.34
N TRP A 68 5.73 15.39 -14.05
CA TRP A 68 6.94 14.58 -14.04
C TRP A 68 8.08 15.41 -14.61
N THR A 69 9.14 15.57 -13.84
CA THR A 69 10.41 16.10 -14.33
C THR A 69 11.33 14.91 -14.51
N GLU A 70 11.57 14.53 -15.76
CA GLU A 70 12.61 13.57 -16.08
C GLU A 70 13.97 14.26 -15.91
N SER A 71 14.95 13.51 -15.40
CA SER A 71 16.31 14.00 -15.23
C SER A 71 17.25 13.01 -15.87
N GLU A 72 18.09 13.48 -16.79
CA GLU A 72 19.19 12.72 -17.41
C GLU A 72 20.34 12.47 -16.42
N ALA A 73 20.05 12.30 -15.13
CA ALA A 73 21.05 12.22 -14.08
C ALA A 73 22.19 11.29 -14.52
N ARG A 74 23.42 11.80 -14.55
CA ARG A 74 24.59 11.14 -15.18
C ARG A 74 25.03 9.93 -14.36
N LEU A 75 24.28 8.84 -14.49
CA LEU A 75 24.44 7.61 -13.69
C LEU A 75 25.83 6.99 -13.87
N ASP A 76 26.39 7.10 -15.07
CA ASP A 76 27.74 6.70 -15.43
C ASP A 76 28.83 7.42 -14.62
N GLY A 77 28.55 8.65 -14.18
CA GLY A 77 29.45 9.46 -13.38
C GLY A 77 29.28 9.28 -11.87
N MET A 78 28.37 8.44 -11.37
CA MET A 78 28.10 8.28 -9.94
C MET A 78 28.78 7.06 -9.33
N GLY A 79 29.03 7.09 -8.03
CA GLY A 79 29.60 5.96 -7.30
C GLY A 79 30.86 6.29 -6.51
N PHE A 80 31.51 5.23 -6.01
CA PHE A 80 32.76 5.36 -5.27
C PHE A 80 33.91 5.80 -6.19
N CYS A 81 34.77 6.68 -5.68
CA CYS A 81 35.95 7.13 -6.40
C CYS A 81 37.11 7.43 -5.44
N LYS A 82 38.33 7.51 -6.01
CA LYS A 82 39.60 7.67 -5.27
C LYS A 82 39.71 6.67 -4.12
N GLU A 83 39.83 5.38 -4.48
CA GLU A 83 39.98 4.28 -3.51
C GLU A 83 38.83 4.26 -2.47
N GLU A 84 37.60 4.48 -2.95
CA GLU A 84 36.38 4.52 -2.13
C GLU A 84 36.35 5.59 -1.02
N LYS A 85 37.34 6.50 -1.00
CA LYS A 85 37.39 7.60 -0.04
C LYS A 85 36.26 8.60 -0.24
N TYR A 86 35.75 8.70 -1.47
CA TYR A 86 34.63 9.57 -1.80
C TYR A 86 33.54 8.83 -2.55
N PHE A 87 32.32 9.33 -2.42
CA PHE A 87 31.18 8.95 -3.24
C PHE A 87 30.71 10.16 -4.04
N ARG A 88 30.66 10.04 -5.36
CA ARG A 88 30.18 11.08 -6.27
C ARG A 88 28.68 10.90 -6.51
N LEU A 89 27.93 11.99 -6.34
CA LEU A 89 26.48 12.03 -6.52
C LEU A 89 26.11 13.22 -7.40
N ASP A 90 25.22 13.01 -8.36
CA ASP A 90 24.68 14.10 -9.19
C ASP A 90 23.66 14.95 -8.40
N CYS A 91 23.82 16.28 -8.45
CA CYS A 91 22.97 17.20 -7.68
C CYS A 91 21.53 17.27 -8.17
N SER A 92 21.21 16.76 -9.36
CA SER A 92 19.84 16.70 -9.86
C SER A 92 18.89 15.91 -8.94
N TYR A 93 19.39 14.90 -8.24
CA TYR A 93 18.64 14.15 -7.22
C TYR A 93 18.46 14.90 -5.90
N LEU A 94 19.18 16.01 -5.70
CA LEU A 94 19.12 16.85 -4.52
C LEU A 94 18.31 18.14 -4.76
N ARG A 95 17.66 18.28 -5.93
CA ARG A 95 16.74 19.40 -6.19
C ARG A 95 15.67 19.47 -5.09
N GLY A 96 15.47 20.67 -4.54
CA GLY A 96 14.56 20.90 -3.42
C GLY A 96 15.13 20.56 -2.03
N THR A 97 16.43 20.29 -1.94
CA THR A 97 17.18 20.33 -0.67
C THR A 97 17.92 21.67 -0.53
N ASN A 98 18.47 21.95 0.65
CA ASN A 98 19.29 23.16 0.89
C ASN A 98 20.72 23.01 0.33
N VAL A 99 21.01 21.95 -0.44
CA VAL A 99 22.35 21.70 -0.99
C VAL A 99 22.46 22.41 -2.34
N ASN A 100 23.06 23.59 -2.34
CA ASN A 100 23.44 24.34 -3.54
C ASN A 100 24.92 24.09 -3.82
N SER A 101 25.23 22.95 -4.43
CA SER A 101 26.56 22.69 -4.99
C SER A 101 26.46 22.59 -6.51
N GLY A 102 27.59 22.71 -7.21
CA GLY A 102 27.67 22.61 -8.68
C GLY A 102 27.18 21.27 -9.23
N GLU A 103 27.68 20.84 -10.39
CA GLU A 103 27.14 19.65 -11.08
C GLU A 103 27.13 18.35 -10.25
N HIS A 104 28.13 18.16 -9.40
CA HIS A 104 28.25 16.97 -8.55
C HIS A 104 28.55 17.32 -7.09
N LEU A 105 28.03 16.51 -6.19
CA LEU A 105 28.37 16.46 -4.78
C LEU A 105 29.36 15.33 -4.51
N LEU A 106 30.48 15.63 -3.86
CA LEU A 106 31.44 14.64 -3.38
C LEU A 106 31.25 14.43 -1.87
N LEU A 107 30.91 13.20 -1.51
CA LEU A 107 30.72 12.80 -0.12
C LEU A 107 31.98 12.12 0.38
N TYR A 108 32.45 12.51 1.55
CA TYR A 108 33.57 11.82 2.19
C TYR A 108 33.07 10.56 2.92
N CYS A 109 33.58 9.40 2.53
CA CYS A 109 33.18 8.09 3.04
C CYS A 109 33.84 7.81 4.40
N ARG A 110 33.31 8.42 5.46
CA ARG A 110 33.72 8.12 6.83
C ARG A 110 33.35 6.69 7.22
N LYS A 111 33.98 6.12 8.26
CA LYS A 111 33.64 4.78 8.77
C LYS A 111 32.13 4.58 8.99
N ALA A 112 31.47 5.53 9.65
CA ALA A 112 30.03 5.47 9.89
C ALA A 112 29.17 5.47 8.60
N PHE A 113 29.65 6.11 7.52
CA PHE A 113 28.97 6.07 6.21
C PHE A 113 29.04 4.67 5.62
N LEU A 114 30.20 4.02 5.69
CA LEU A 114 30.41 2.66 5.19
C LEU A 114 29.63 1.63 6.02
N GLU A 115 29.56 1.81 7.33
CA GLU A 115 28.74 0.98 8.22
C GLU A 115 27.24 1.09 7.89
N GLN A 116 26.75 2.30 7.59
CA GLN A 116 25.36 2.50 7.13
C GLN A 116 25.11 1.82 5.78
N PHE A 117 26.07 1.88 4.85
CA PHE A 117 25.99 1.16 3.57
C PHE A 117 25.90 -0.35 3.77
N ARG A 118 26.75 -0.90 4.65
CA ARG A 118 26.74 -2.33 4.98
C ARG A 118 25.41 -2.74 5.60
N PHE A 119 24.89 -1.96 6.55
CA PHE A 119 23.58 -2.20 7.14
C PHE A 119 22.46 -2.23 6.10
N LEU A 120 22.42 -1.26 5.18
CA LEU A 120 21.40 -1.22 4.14
C LEU A 120 21.51 -2.40 3.16
N GLN A 121 22.73 -2.81 2.83
CA GLN A 121 22.97 -3.97 1.96
C GLN A 121 22.52 -5.26 2.64
N GLU A 122 23.11 -5.58 3.79
CA GLU A 122 22.94 -6.88 4.43
C GLU A 122 21.55 -6.99 5.07
N GLN A 123 21.16 -6.02 5.89
CA GLN A 123 19.93 -6.16 6.68
C GLN A 123 18.69 -5.79 5.88
N VAL A 124 18.73 -4.69 5.12
CA VAL A 124 17.53 -4.19 4.43
C VAL A 124 17.31 -4.91 3.11
N LEU A 125 18.32 -5.01 2.23
CA LEU A 125 18.14 -5.67 0.94
C LEU A 125 18.18 -7.19 1.04
N GLU A 126 19.25 -7.77 1.59
CA GLU A 126 19.44 -9.22 1.54
C GLU A 126 18.50 -9.97 2.50
N HIS A 127 18.29 -9.47 3.72
CA HIS A 127 17.37 -10.07 4.69
C HIS A 127 15.92 -9.56 4.56
N GLY A 128 15.66 -8.56 3.71
CA GLY A 128 14.32 -8.00 3.50
C GLY A 128 13.75 -7.28 4.74
N ALA A 129 14.60 -6.71 5.59
CA ALA A 129 14.16 -6.04 6.82
C ALA A 129 13.80 -4.56 6.59
N LEU A 130 13.03 -3.98 7.52
CA LEU A 130 12.84 -2.53 7.58
C LEU A 130 14.01 -1.87 8.34
N GLY A 131 14.58 -0.83 7.74
CA GLY A 131 15.71 -0.08 8.32
C GLY A 131 15.36 1.38 8.62
N TRP A 132 15.88 1.89 9.74
CA TRP A 132 15.75 3.30 10.13
C TRP A 132 17.13 3.94 10.24
N ILE A 133 17.32 5.07 9.57
CA ILE A 133 18.51 5.91 9.71
C ILE A 133 18.13 7.14 10.52
N GLN A 134 18.66 7.23 11.74
CA GLN A 134 18.38 8.30 12.69
C GLN A 134 19.63 9.17 12.93
N GLY A 135 19.40 10.41 13.34
CA GLY A 135 20.46 11.36 13.63
C GLY A 135 19.99 12.81 13.50
N SER A 136 20.76 13.74 14.07
CA SER A 136 20.45 15.16 14.10
C SER A 136 20.25 15.76 12.69
N PRO A 137 19.51 16.88 12.54
CA PRO A 137 19.43 17.58 11.26
C PRO A 137 20.83 17.87 10.67
N GLY A 138 20.96 17.78 9.34
CA GLY A 138 22.23 18.07 8.65
C GLY A 138 23.30 16.97 8.68
N THR A 139 23.09 15.84 9.37
CA THR A 139 24.09 14.75 9.46
C THR A 139 24.23 13.87 8.20
N GLY A 140 23.68 14.29 7.06
CA GLY A 140 23.84 13.57 5.80
C GLY A 140 22.96 12.33 5.62
N LYS A 141 21.98 12.06 6.49
CA LYS A 141 21.09 10.89 6.40
C LYS A 141 20.50 10.66 5.00
N THR A 142 19.80 11.68 4.48
CA THR A 142 19.19 11.63 3.14
C THR A 142 20.23 11.37 2.06
N THR A 143 21.38 12.01 2.17
CA THR A 143 22.45 11.92 1.19
C THR A 143 23.09 10.53 1.20
N THR A 144 23.35 9.94 2.37
CA THR A 144 23.83 8.56 2.49
C THR A 144 22.83 7.56 1.91
N THR A 145 21.54 7.68 2.26
CA THR A 145 20.50 6.79 1.72
C THR A 145 20.42 6.88 0.21
N LEU A 146 20.44 8.10 -0.34
CA LEU A 146 20.39 8.32 -1.78
C LEU A 146 21.63 7.74 -2.48
N SER A 147 22.83 7.94 -1.92
CA SER A 147 24.06 7.35 -2.45
C SER A 147 24.01 5.83 -2.47
N PHE A 148 23.48 5.20 -1.42
CA PHE A 148 23.28 3.74 -1.41
C PHE A 148 22.37 3.31 -2.56
N CYS A 149 21.21 3.96 -2.69
CA CYS A 149 20.27 3.68 -3.77
C CYS A 149 20.86 3.89 -5.17
N MET A 150 21.80 4.84 -5.34
CA MET A 150 22.52 5.05 -6.60
C MET A 150 23.56 3.98 -6.91
N LYS A 151 24.09 3.29 -5.88
CA LYS A 151 25.05 2.20 -6.05
C LYS A 151 24.40 0.93 -6.64
N LEU A 152 23.10 0.75 -6.42
CA LEU A 152 22.39 -0.47 -6.81
C LEU A 152 22.35 -0.62 -8.34
N ASP A 153 22.49 -1.86 -8.80
CA ASP A 153 22.32 -2.19 -10.21
C ASP A 153 20.89 -1.90 -10.65
N ARG A 154 20.75 -1.08 -11.69
CA ARG A 154 19.46 -0.64 -12.23
C ARG A 154 18.76 -1.72 -13.03
N ASN A 155 19.49 -2.74 -13.47
CA ASN A 155 18.90 -3.90 -14.14
C ASN A 155 18.18 -4.82 -13.14
N GLU A 156 18.56 -4.77 -11.87
CA GLU A 156 17.99 -5.60 -10.81
C GLU A 156 17.02 -4.80 -9.92
N TRP A 157 17.36 -3.55 -9.60
CA TRP A 157 16.66 -2.75 -8.60
C TRP A 157 16.05 -1.47 -9.16
N SER A 158 14.76 -1.28 -8.82
CA SER A 158 14.11 0.02 -8.88
C SER A 158 13.76 0.48 -7.47
N PHE A 159 13.94 1.77 -7.18
CA PHE A 159 13.61 2.34 -5.88
C PHE A 159 12.76 3.59 -6.03
N LYS A 160 12.02 3.94 -4.97
CA LYS A 160 11.21 5.17 -4.91
C LYS A 160 11.59 5.96 -3.66
N CYS A 161 11.97 7.22 -3.85
CA CYS A 161 12.21 8.14 -2.75
C CYS A 161 10.96 9.02 -2.55
N ILE A 162 10.41 9.02 -1.33
CA ILE A 162 9.28 9.87 -0.96
C ILE A 162 9.78 10.87 0.06
N ARG A 163 9.90 12.15 -0.36
CA ARG A 163 10.27 13.24 0.54
C ARG A 163 9.02 14.00 0.97
N LEU A 164 8.76 14.00 2.27
CA LEU A 164 7.65 14.76 2.85
C LEU A 164 8.12 16.20 3.10
N LYS A 165 7.38 17.19 2.60
CA LYS A 165 7.56 18.59 3.01
C LYS A 165 6.84 18.79 4.34
N ALA A 166 7.51 19.36 5.32
CA ALA A 166 6.82 19.87 6.51
C ALA A 166 5.84 20.96 6.06
N ARG A 167 4.62 20.96 6.62
CA ARG A 167 3.72 22.11 6.46
C ARG A 167 4.38 23.30 7.16
N SER A 168 4.60 24.38 6.42
CA SER A 168 4.81 25.68 7.02
C SER A 168 3.54 26.04 7.79
N ASN A 169 3.63 26.11 9.12
CA ASN A 169 2.59 26.74 9.94
C ASN A 169 2.56 28.25 9.68
#